data_AF-A0A101I2X9-F1
#
_entry.id   AF-A0A101I2X9-F1
#
_cell.length_a   1.000
_cell.length_b   1.000
_cell.length_c   1.000
_cell.angle_alpha   90.00
_cell.angle_beta   90.00
_cell.angle_gamma   90.00
#
_symmetry.space_group_name_H-M   'P 1'
#
loop_
_entity.id
_entity.type
_entity.pdbx_description
1 polymer ?
#
loop_
_entity_poly.entity_id
_entity_poly.type
_entity_poly.pdbx_seq_one_letter_code
_entity_poly.pdbx_strand_id
1 'polypeptide(L)'
;MYKILLSILVILFLSCSMDYSLEKATITSIGFDFSNRGSNVDPTFNDILAIVDYNPSYSTVTREGYIYFLINEKTKKQDIIDLGEAPFNSIDRVSYSMFKDTISPPILAGHLYIIKCKDGYAKVYIHSFRGENLLKLQVNVIYEFSYDSIF
;
A
#
# COMPACT_ATOMS: atom_id res chain seq x y z
N MET A 1 51.99 27.45 36.09
CA MET A 1 51.67 27.80 34.69
C MET A 1 51.77 26.54 33.85
N TYR A 2 50.64 26.04 33.33
CA TYR A 2 50.39 25.61 31.95
C TYR A 2 48.98 25.01 31.93
N LYS A 3 48.05 25.76 31.33
CA LYS A 3 46.71 25.29 30.94
C LYS A 3 46.91 24.21 29.87
N ILE A 4 46.41 23.00 30.07
CA ILE A 4 46.25 22.04 28.97
C ILE A 4 44.79 22.08 28.55
N LEU A 5 44.62 22.46 27.30
CA LEU A 5 43.38 22.76 26.63
C LEU A 5 42.63 21.47 26.30
N LEU A 6 41.33 21.52 26.57
CA LEU A 6 40.30 20.56 26.20
C LEU A 6 40.25 20.35 24.69
N SER A 7 40.02 19.12 24.24
CA SER A 7 39.44 18.83 22.92
C SER A 7 38.60 17.57 23.02
N ILE A 8 37.34 17.74 23.41
CA ILE A 8 36.31 16.70 23.29
C ILE A 8 35.84 16.75 21.85
N LEU A 9 36.24 15.76 21.06
CA LEU A 9 35.72 15.52 19.72
C LEU A 9 34.30 14.96 19.85
N VAL A 10 33.29 15.83 19.82
CA VAL A 10 31.89 15.42 19.72
C VAL A 10 31.61 15.11 18.25
N ILE A 11 31.65 13.83 17.88
CA ILE A 11 31.12 13.37 16.60
C ILE A 11 29.60 13.32 16.74
N LEU A 12 28.92 14.41 16.37
CA LEU A 12 27.48 14.42 16.14
C LEU A 12 27.21 13.59 14.89
N PHE A 13 26.85 12.32 15.09
CA PHE A 13 26.11 11.59 14.07
C PHE A 13 24.73 12.23 13.98
N LEU A 14 24.59 13.20 13.08
CA LEU A 14 23.30 13.60 12.52
C LEU A 14 22.77 12.36 11.80
N SER A 15 22.04 11.51 12.52
CA SER A 15 21.11 10.59 11.89
C SER A 15 20.10 11.49 11.18
N CYS A 16 20.29 11.65 9.87
CA CYS A 16 19.26 12.15 8.99
C CYS A 16 18.10 11.15 9.15
N SER A 17 17.13 11.48 10.00
CA SER A 17 15.84 10.82 9.98
C SER A 17 15.25 11.19 8.64
N MET A 18 15.31 10.27 7.67
CA MET A 18 14.41 10.35 6.54
C MET A 18 13.01 10.42 7.14
N ASP A 19 12.35 11.57 6.98
CA ASP A 19 10.94 11.72 7.29
C ASP A 19 10.18 10.89 6.26
N TYR A 20 10.12 9.58 6.52
CA TYR A 20 9.11 8.72 5.95
C TYR A 20 7.78 9.18 6.51
N SER A 21 7.15 10.13 5.83
CA SER A 21 5.78 10.53 6.07
C SER A 21 4.90 9.34 5.69
N LEU A 22 4.73 8.39 6.60
CA LEU A 22 3.78 7.30 6.46
C LEU A 22 2.39 7.88 6.28
N GLU A 23 1.81 7.68 5.10
CA GLU A 23 0.50 8.21 4.77
C GLU A 23 -0.58 7.23 5.21
N LYS A 24 -1.69 7.76 5.71
CA LYS A 24 -2.88 6.97 6.04
C LYS A 24 -3.96 7.29 5.04
N ALA A 25 -4.59 6.26 4.49
CA ALA A 25 -5.71 6.43 3.56
C ALA A 25 -6.80 5.40 3.78
N THR A 26 -7.95 5.70 3.21
CA THR A 26 -9.10 4.80 3.12
C THR A 26 -9.42 4.59 1.64
N ILE A 27 -9.23 3.36 1.16
CA ILE A 27 -9.52 2.96 -0.21
C ILE A 27 -10.96 2.47 -0.30
N THR A 28 -11.70 2.93 -1.30
CA THR A 28 -13.11 2.60 -1.53
C THR A 28 -13.27 1.69 -2.75
N SER A 29 -14.50 1.21 -3.00
CA SER A 29 -14.80 0.34 -4.13
C SER A 29 -14.54 0.95 -5.52
N ILE A 30 -14.39 2.28 -5.60
CA ILE A 30 -14.09 2.98 -6.85
C ILE A 30 -12.58 2.95 -7.15
N GLY A 31 -11.75 2.73 -6.12
CA GLY A 31 -10.30 2.70 -6.23
C GLY A 31 -9.58 3.82 -5.49
N PHE A 32 -8.28 3.93 -5.74
CA PHE A 32 -7.40 4.95 -5.18
C PHE A 32 -6.22 5.21 -6.12
N ASP A 33 -5.81 6.47 -6.20
CA ASP A 33 -4.61 6.97 -6.86
C ASP A 33 -3.59 7.29 -5.75
N PHE A 34 -2.50 6.51 -5.68
CA PHE A 34 -1.50 6.64 -4.63
C PHE A 34 -0.57 7.82 -4.87
N SER A 35 -0.32 8.18 -6.14
CA SER A 35 0.53 9.31 -6.47
C SER A 35 -0.17 10.65 -6.21
N ASN A 36 -1.50 10.69 -6.29
CA ASN A 36 -2.31 11.87 -6.02
C ASN A 36 -3.10 11.80 -4.70
N ARG A 37 -2.90 10.76 -3.89
CA ARG A 37 -3.46 10.60 -2.54
C ARG A 37 -4.99 10.71 -2.47
N GLY A 38 -5.70 10.22 -3.48
CA GLY A 38 -7.14 10.43 -3.59
C GLY A 38 -7.86 9.39 -4.44
N SER A 39 -9.18 9.28 -4.25
CA SER A 39 -10.04 8.48 -5.12
C SER A 39 -10.67 9.36 -6.19
N ASN A 40 -10.67 8.89 -7.44
CA ASN A 40 -11.44 9.48 -8.54
C ASN A 40 -12.72 8.67 -8.79
N VAL A 41 -13.82 9.37 -9.15
CA VAL A 41 -15.09 8.73 -9.54
C VAL A 41 -14.99 7.96 -10.84
N ASP A 42 -14.04 8.33 -11.70
CA ASP A 42 -13.70 7.57 -12.90
C ASP A 42 -12.53 6.59 -12.57
N PRO A 43 -12.80 5.27 -12.55
CA PRO A 43 -11.82 4.21 -12.27
C PRO A 43 -10.55 4.28 -13.12
N THR A 44 -10.63 4.85 -14.32
CA THR A 44 -9.50 4.90 -15.26
C THR A 44 -8.38 5.81 -14.81
N PHE A 45 -8.65 6.74 -13.88
CA PHE A 45 -7.63 7.61 -13.27
C PHE A 45 -7.08 7.07 -11.95
N ASN A 46 -7.69 6.04 -11.36
CA ASN A 46 -7.16 5.43 -10.15
C ASN A 46 -5.99 4.50 -10.50
N ASP A 47 -4.99 4.42 -9.62
CA ASP A 47 -3.88 3.46 -9.74
C ASP A 47 -4.36 2.03 -9.60
N ILE A 48 -5.27 1.83 -8.65
CA ILE A 48 -5.92 0.56 -8.37
C ILE A 48 -7.42 0.74 -8.15
N LEU A 49 -8.14 -0.33 -8.42
CA LEU A 49 -9.55 -0.53 -8.08
C LEU A 49 -9.61 -1.53 -6.95
N ALA A 50 -10.30 -1.18 -5.87
CA ALA A 50 -10.64 -2.17 -4.85
C ALA A 50 -11.94 -2.84 -5.27
N ILE A 51 -11.84 -4.09 -5.72
CA ILE A 51 -13.03 -4.88 -6.05
C ILE A 51 -13.30 -5.79 -4.87
N VAL A 52 -14.52 -5.73 -4.36
CA VAL A 52 -15.01 -6.73 -3.42
C VAL A 52 -15.64 -7.84 -4.24
N ASP A 53 -14.98 -8.99 -4.33
CA ASP A 53 -15.63 -10.16 -4.90
C ASP A 53 -16.56 -10.75 -3.84
N TYR A 54 -17.83 -10.47 -4.05
CA TYR A 54 -18.92 -11.24 -3.48
C TYR A 54 -20.06 -11.31 -4.48
N ASN A 55 -20.44 -12.54 -4.82
CA ASN A 55 -21.52 -12.84 -5.75
C ASN A 55 -22.88 -12.92 -5.01
N PRO A 56 -23.82 -11.99 -5.26
CA PRO A 56 -25.08 -11.90 -4.53
C PRO A 56 -26.29 -12.57 -5.17
N SER A 57 -26.20 -13.42 -6.20
CA SER A 57 -27.37 -14.25 -6.55
C SER A 57 -27.80 -15.20 -5.40
N TYR A 58 -27.07 -15.25 -4.27
CA TYR A 58 -26.98 -16.39 -3.37
C TYR A 58 -26.97 -16.16 -1.84
N SER A 59 -27.12 -14.95 -1.27
CA SER A 59 -27.26 -14.85 0.21
C SER A 59 -27.71 -13.50 0.78
N THR A 60 -28.56 -13.59 1.82
CA THR A 60 -29.06 -12.53 2.73
C THR A 60 -28.30 -12.46 4.07
N VAL A 61 -27.18 -13.18 4.19
CA VAL A 61 -26.39 -13.33 5.42
C VAL A 61 -25.06 -12.60 5.28
N THR A 62 -24.63 -11.93 6.35
CA THR A 62 -23.29 -11.34 6.50
C THR A 62 -22.23 -12.44 6.50
N ARG A 63 -21.44 -12.52 5.43
CA ARG A 63 -20.21 -13.34 5.34
C ARG A 63 -19.04 -12.50 4.84
N GLU A 64 -17.84 -12.98 5.17
CA GLU A 64 -16.57 -12.41 4.75
C GLU A 64 -16.44 -12.52 3.22
N GLY A 65 -16.46 -11.37 2.54
CA GLY A 65 -16.12 -11.26 1.13
C GLY A 65 -14.63 -10.96 0.96
N TYR A 66 -14.10 -11.22 -0.23
CA TYR A 66 -12.70 -10.98 -0.52
C TYR A 66 -12.53 -9.63 -1.21
N ILE A 67 -11.50 -8.88 -0.83
CA ILE A 67 -11.11 -7.65 -1.51
C ILE A 67 -9.91 -7.93 -2.39
N TYR A 68 -9.89 -7.34 -3.58
CA TYR A 68 -8.79 -7.42 -4.53
C TYR A 68 -8.41 -6.00 -4.93
N PHE A 69 -7.12 -5.77 -5.14
CA PHE A 69 -6.64 -4.56 -5.81
C PHE A 69 -6.31 -4.89 -7.26
N LEU A 70 -6.86 -4.11 -8.18
CA LEU A 70 -6.76 -4.37 -9.62
C LEU A 70 -6.48 -3.10 -10.40
N ILE A 71 -5.53 -3.11 -11.33
CA ILE A 71 -5.35 -2.05 -12.33
C ILE A 71 -6.50 -2.07 -13.34
N ASN A 72 -6.97 -3.27 -13.71
CA ASN A 72 -8.00 -3.45 -14.73
C ASN A 72 -9.02 -4.51 -14.32
N GLU A 73 -10.26 -4.06 -14.17
CA GLU A 73 -11.39 -4.91 -13.79
C GLU A 73 -11.76 -5.99 -14.82
N LYS A 74 -11.43 -5.80 -16.10
CA LYS A 74 -11.72 -6.75 -17.19
C LYS A 74 -10.74 -7.91 -17.22
N THR A 75 -9.45 -7.62 -17.04
CA THR A 75 -8.40 -8.65 -17.08
C THR A 75 -8.22 -9.35 -15.73
N LYS A 76 -8.69 -8.74 -14.62
CA LYS A 76 -8.50 -9.22 -13.24
C LYS A 76 -7.04 -9.41 -12.86
N LYS A 77 -6.14 -8.73 -13.57
CA LYS A 77 -4.71 -8.79 -13.32
C LYS A 77 -4.25 -7.61 -12.49
N GLN A 78 -3.30 -7.89 -11.61
CA GLN A 78 -2.57 -6.90 -10.84
C GLN A 78 -1.18 -7.44 -10.55
N ASP A 79 -0.20 -6.56 -10.76
CA ASP A 79 1.14 -6.77 -10.26
C ASP A 79 1.20 -6.39 -8.79
N ILE A 80 1.00 -7.41 -7.94
CA ILE A 80 1.07 -7.33 -6.49
C ILE A 80 2.05 -8.38 -5.96
N ILE A 81 2.85 -7.96 -5.00
CA ILE A 81 3.71 -8.83 -4.20
C ILE A 81 3.17 -8.78 -2.78
N ASP A 82 2.70 -9.91 -2.27
CA ASP A 82 2.35 -10.08 -0.87
C ASP A 82 3.62 -10.47 -0.09
N LEU A 83 4.03 -9.65 0.87
CA LEU A 83 5.17 -9.90 1.75
C LEU A 83 4.75 -10.56 3.07
N GLY A 84 3.46 -10.83 3.26
CA GLY A 84 2.88 -11.40 4.48
C GLY A 84 2.79 -10.37 5.61
N GLU A 85 2.67 -10.89 6.84
CA GLU A 85 2.73 -10.12 8.08
C GLU A 85 4.17 -9.61 8.33
N ALA A 86 4.56 -8.59 7.57
CA ALA A 86 5.88 -7.99 7.64
C ALA A 86 5.83 -6.55 8.21
N PRO A 87 6.86 -6.12 8.97
CA PRO A 87 6.98 -4.72 9.38
C PRO A 87 7.01 -3.78 8.17
N PHE A 88 6.36 -2.62 8.26
CA PHE A 88 6.31 -1.65 7.13
C PHE A 88 7.69 -1.27 6.57
N ASN A 89 8.70 -1.20 7.44
CA ASN A 89 10.06 -0.80 7.10
C ASN A 89 10.96 -1.98 6.69
N SER A 90 10.40 -3.18 6.45
CA SER A 90 11.19 -4.37 6.09
C SER A 90 11.70 -4.36 4.65
N ILE A 91 11.25 -3.40 3.83
CA ILE A 91 11.63 -3.25 2.43
C ILE A 91 11.75 -1.77 2.06
N ASP A 92 12.86 -1.42 1.45
CA ASP A 92 13.23 -0.08 1.00
C ASP A 92 13.41 -0.01 -0.53
N ARG A 93 13.45 -1.16 -1.22
CA ARG A 93 13.61 -1.24 -2.66
C ARG A 93 12.96 -2.49 -3.24
N VAL A 94 12.42 -2.36 -4.44
CA VAL A 94 11.85 -3.49 -5.19
C VAL A 94 12.44 -3.53 -6.60
N SER A 95 12.75 -4.72 -7.10
CA SER A 95 13.21 -4.90 -8.49
C SER A 95 12.02 -5.10 -9.42
N TYR A 96 12.06 -4.48 -10.61
CA TYR A 96 11.04 -4.68 -11.66
C TYR A 96 10.83 -6.17 -12.01
N SER A 97 11.89 -6.98 -11.93
CA SER A 97 11.84 -8.42 -12.22
C SER A 97 10.99 -9.24 -11.24
N MET A 98 10.56 -8.64 -10.13
CA MET A 98 9.69 -9.29 -9.13
C MET A 98 8.21 -9.29 -9.54
N PHE A 99 7.83 -8.49 -10.54
CA PHE A 99 6.46 -8.38 -11.05
C PHE A 99 6.24 -9.32 -12.25
N LYS A 100 5.07 -9.95 -12.34
CA LYS A 100 4.80 -11.10 -13.24
C LYS A 100 3.44 -11.07 -13.95
N ASP A 101 2.69 -9.97 -13.80
CA ASP A 101 1.33 -9.73 -14.29
C ASP A 101 0.40 -10.93 -14.03
N THR A 102 0.25 -11.26 -12.74
CA THR A 102 -0.57 -12.38 -12.24
C THR A 102 -2.00 -11.95 -11.92
N ILE A 103 -2.90 -12.94 -11.81
CA ILE A 103 -4.22 -12.71 -11.21
C ILE A 103 -4.01 -12.29 -9.76
N SER A 104 -4.63 -11.18 -9.34
CA SER A 104 -4.49 -10.69 -7.97
C SER A 104 -5.04 -11.72 -6.98
N PRO A 105 -4.29 -12.12 -5.94
CA PRO A 105 -4.89 -12.78 -4.80
C PRO A 105 -5.77 -11.78 -4.01
N PRO A 106 -6.67 -12.29 -3.15
CA PRO A 106 -7.32 -11.47 -2.14
C PRO A 106 -6.29 -10.77 -1.24
N ILE A 107 -6.53 -9.51 -0.89
CA ILE A 107 -5.74 -8.80 0.11
C ILE A 107 -6.20 -9.17 1.51
N LEU A 108 -5.26 -9.21 2.45
CA LEU A 108 -5.47 -9.60 3.83
C LEU A 108 -5.07 -8.45 4.77
N ALA A 109 -5.81 -8.27 5.86
CA ALA A 109 -5.44 -7.32 6.90
C ALA A 109 -4.19 -7.82 7.64
N GLY A 110 -3.33 -6.90 8.05
CA GLY A 110 -2.05 -7.21 8.69
C GLY A 110 -0.91 -7.47 7.70
N HIS A 111 -1.19 -7.54 6.41
CA HIS A 111 -0.17 -7.82 5.39
C HIS A 111 0.43 -6.55 4.79
N LEU A 112 1.70 -6.65 4.39
CA LEU A 112 2.43 -5.65 3.62
C LEU A 112 2.47 -6.08 2.14
N TYR A 113 2.11 -5.16 1.27
CA TYR A 113 2.09 -5.37 -0.18
C TYR A 113 3.01 -4.39 -0.88
N ILE A 114 3.61 -4.84 -1.97
CA ILE A 114 4.11 -3.96 -3.02
C ILE A 114 3.17 -4.04 -4.21
N ILE A 115 2.65 -2.90 -4.63
CA ILE A 115 1.73 -2.75 -5.74
C ILE A 115 2.44 -1.99 -6.86
N LYS A 116 2.47 -2.55 -8.07
CA LYS A 116 2.82 -1.77 -9.25
C LYS A 116 1.64 -0.88 -9.62
N CYS A 117 1.84 0.42 -9.61
CA CYS A 117 0.86 1.43 -10.05
C CYS A 117 1.09 1.79 -11.52
N LYS A 118 0.21 2.63 -12.10
CA LYS A 118 0.35 3.08 -13.50
C LYS A 118 1.60 3.92 -13.72
N ASP A 119 1.95 4.74 -12.73
CA ASP A 119 3.05 5.71 -12.79
C ASP A 119 4.19 5.42 -11.81
N GLY A 120 4.03 4.47 -10.89
CA GLY A 120 5.03 4.16 -9.89
C GLY A 120 4.79 2.84 -9.17
N TYR A 121 5.04 2.85 -7.87
CA TYR A 121 4.91 1.72 -6.97
C TYR A 121 4.39 2.21 -5.63
N ALA A 122 3.52 1.42 -5.00
CA ALA A 122 3.03 1.67 -3.66
C ALA A 122 3.46 0.53 -2.72
N LYS A 123 4.06 0.90 -1.59
CA LYS A 123 4.29 0.02 -0.43
C LYS A 123 3.11 0.22 0.51
N VAL A 124 2.26 -0.78 0.66
CA VAL A 124 0.94 -0.63 1.28
C VAL A 124 0.75 -1.69 2.36
N TYR A 125 0.55 -1.25 3.59
CA TYR A 125 0.13 -2.11 4.69
C TYR A 125 -1.36 -2.00 4.93
N ILE A 126 -2.05 -3.14 4.90
CA ILE A 126 -3.49 -3.19 5.11
C ILE A 126 -3.74 -3.22 6.61
N HIS A 127 -4.19 -2.09 7.16
CA HIS A 127 -4.42 -1.99 8.59
C HIS A 127 -5.71 -2.69 9.02
N SER A 128 -6.81 -2.41 8.32
CA SER A 128 -8.11 -3.01 8.61
C SER A 128 -9.08 -2.82 7.47
N PHE A 129 -10.15 -3.62 7.50
CA PHE A 129 -11.33 -3.40 6.67
C PHE A 129 -12.45 -2.84 7.54
N ARG A 130 -13.19 -1.84 7.04
CA ARG A 130 -14.33 -1.23 7.73
C ARG A 130 -15.52 -1.13 6.77
N GLY A 131 -16.71 -1.46 7.23
CA GLY A 131 -17.93 -1.30 6.43
C GLY A 131 -19.08 -2.12 7.00
N GLU A 132 -20.30 -1.65 6.76
CA GLU A 132 -21.52 -2.35 7.21
C GLU A 132 -21.83 -3.57 6.34
N ASN A 133 -21.39 -3.54 5.08
CA ASN A 133 -21.56 -4.60 4.11
C ASN A 133 -20.52 -4.45 2.99
N LEU A 134 -20.50 -5.43 2.09
CA LEU A 134 -19.51 -5.58 1.04
C LEU A 134 -19.52 -4.45 0.00
N LEU A 135 -20.65 -3.76 -0.19
CA LEU A 135 -20.77 -2.61 -1.10
C LEU A 135 -20.28 -1.29 -0.46
N LYS A 136 -20.13 -1.26 0.87
CA LYS A 136 -19.64 -0.11 1.62
C LYS A 136 -18.30 -0.41 2.31
N LEU A 137 -17.61 -1.46 1.86
CA LEU A 137 -16.36 -1.87 2.45
C LEU A 137 -15.25 -0.89 2.06
N GLN A 138 -14.49 -0.49 3.06
CA GLN A 138 -13.41 0.47 3.00
C GLN A 138 -12.15 -0.22 3.52
N VAL A 139 -11.03 -0.04 2.82
CA VAL A 139 -9.73 -0.58 3.22
C VAL A 139 -8.92 0.54 3.84
N ASN A 140 -8.63 0.45 5.13
CA ASN A 140 -7.75 1.38 5.81
C ASN A 140 -6.32 0.91 5.63
N VAL A 141 -5.48 1.78 5.10
CA VAL A 141 -4.10 1.46 4.77
C VAL A 141 -3.14 2.47 5.37
N ILE A 142 -1.92 2.01 5.59
CA ILE A 142 -0.74 2.87 5.67
C ILE A 142 0.04 2.63 4.37
N TYR A 143 0.50 3.69 3.72
CA TYR A 143 1.26 3.53 2.50
C TYR A 143 2.38 4.56 2.33
N GLU A 144 3.25 4.22 1.39
CA GLU A 144 4.28 5.08 0.82
C GLU A 144 4.28 4.87 -0.69
N PHE A 145 4.37 5.96 -1.45
CA PHE A 145 4.40 5.92 -2.92
C PHE A 145 5.78 6.35 -3.43
N SER A 146 6.23 5.69 -4.49
CA SER A 146 7.49 5.97 -5.15
C SER A 146 7.39 5.82 -6.66
N TYR A 147 7.96 6.78 -7.41
CA TYR A 147 8.06 6.69 -8.87
C TYR A 147 9.14 5.70 -9.34
N ASP A 148 10.16 5.45 -8.51
CA ASP A 148 11.39 4.74 -8.90
C ASP A 148 11.64 3.44 -8.13
N SER A 149 10.64 2.93 -7.41
CA SER A 149 10.68 1.70 -6.59
C SER A 149 11.63 1.74 -5.39
N ILE A 150 12.03 2.94 -4.96
CA ILE A 150 12.77 3.18 -3.70
C ILE A 150 11.82 3.82 -2.67
N PHE A 151 11.77 3.25 -1.47
CA PHE A 151 10.87 3.59 -0.37
C PHE A 151 11.64 3.74 0.96
#